data_AF-A0A521FUE7-F1
#
_entry.id   AF-A0A521FUE7-F1
#
_cell.length_a   1.000
_cell.length_b   1.000
_cell.length_c   1.000
_cell.angle_alpha   90.00
_cell.angle_beta   90.00
_cell.angle_gamma   90.00
#
_symmetry.space_group_name_H-M   'P 1'
#
loop_
_entity.id
_entity.type
_entity.pdbx_description
1 polymer ?
#
loop_
_entity_poly.entity_id
_entity_poly.type
_entity_poly.pdbx_seq_one_letter_code
_entity_poly.pdbx_strand_id
1 'polypeptide(L)'
;MSTTQDAQRPKRALILAGGGLKVAFQAGVLQVWLDEAGLTFDDADGASGGVFNLAMYCQGLTGREIADNWRLGDPKRGIAPNWRGLVRGPFAPSLFTLERYRRNVFPAWGLDWTRIRASGHPATFNAYNFSRNRLTVREPASLDEDFLVAAVSLPVWFPPVVIDGDTYIDAVYITDANLEEAIRRGADELWVIWTVSRQRVWRAGFLAQYFQVIETAANGHFQRMLDRIAANNALGEKGEFGRHIEVKLLQEEVPLHYLVTFSRDRVAEVVNMGVRAARSWCAANGIEVTPVDEDDTGPRTRLAFTEKMHGWFSFGETDPRRGASLGRDRGIGLAFRLTITMDGVNRFLLDPLHEASVSGWIHCEALGGRLPVTSGGFNLFVQQDVTGHQRMYYRLHFADSAGHPLTLLGVKDVRDGAGLDLWSDTTTLFVRILPGHVVPALDGSDLHGTASIGSAEPDGIVGAGVLRLTPLDLLRQLTTVRAHAPTATERAEVVRRFGQLFLGKLWDVYAQEVLSSSPI
;
A
#
# COMPACT_ATOMS: atom_id res chain seq x y z
N MET A 1 -47.44 20.65 -28.07
CA MET A 1 -46.04 20.21 -28.22
C MET A 1 -45.20 20.96 -27.21
N SER A 2 -44.75 20.27 -26.16
CA SER A 2 -43.48 20.51 -25.45
C SER A 2 -43.47 19.53 -24.28
N THR A 3 -43.01 18.30 -24.54
CA THR A 3 -42.57 17.38 -23.49
C THR A 3 -41.13 17.71 -23.21
N THR A 4 -40.87 18.48 -22.16
CA THR A 4 -39.58 18.49 -21.47
C THR A 4 -39.29 17.05 -21.06
N GLN A 5 -38.37 16.40 -21.76
CA GLN A 5 -37.69 15.20 -21.27
C GLN A 5 -36.96 15.64 -19.99
N ASP A 6 -37.49 15.25 -18.83
CA ASP A 6 -36.68 15.20 -17.62
C ASP A 6 -35.50 14.28 -17.95
N ALA A 7 -34.30 14.87 -18.03
CA ALA A 7 -33.07 14.08 -18.17
C ALA A 7 -32.92 13.28 -16.87
N GLN A 8 -33.37 12.03 -16.90
CA GLN A 8 -33.26 11.11 -15.79
C GLN A 8 -31.79 10.98 -15.40
N ARG A 9 -31.49 11.14 -14.10
CA ARG A 9 -30.11 11.02 -13.59
C ARG A 9 -29.51 9.68 -14.04
N PRO A 10 -28.22 9.64 -14.45
CA PRO A 10 -27.59 8.41 -14.89
C PRO A 10 -27.61 7.38 -13.75
N LYS A 11 -27.92 6.12 -14.07
CA LYS A 11 -27.96 5.04 -13.08
C LYS A 11 -26.53 4.60 -12.73
N ARG A 12 -26.15 4.69 -11.46
CA ARG A 12 -24.78 4.38 -11.00
C ARG A 12 -24.68 2.99 -10.42
N ALA A 13 -23.70 2.20 -10.87
CA ALA A 13 -23.35 0.92 -10.27
C ALA A 13 -22.00 0.97 -9.58
N LEU A 14 -21.96 0.56 -8.31
CA LEU A 14 -20.72 0.34 -7.55
C LEU A 14 -20.16 -1.05 -7.86
N ILE A 15 -18.91 -1.14 -8.32
CA ILE A 15 -18.29 -2.40 -8.69
C ILE A 15 -17.11 -2.71 -7.74
N LEU A 16 -17.31 -3.72 -6.89
CA LEU A 16 -16.37 -4.21 -5.89
C LEU A 16 -15.62 -5.43 -6.43
N ALA A 17 -14.51 -5.17 -7.11
CA ALA A 17 -13.77 -6.21 -7.80
C ALA A 17 -13.15 -7.25 -6.84
N GLY A 18 -12.81 -8.43 -7.37
CA GLY A 18 -12.04 -9.44 -6.66
C GLY A 18 -10.64 -8.96 -6.26
N GLY A 19 -10.06 -9.61 -5.25
CA GLY A 19 -8.74 -9.23 -4.73
C GLY A 19 -8.29 -9.89 -3.43
N GLY A 20 -8.98 -10.96 -2.97
CA GLY A 20 -8.69 -11.57 -1.68
C GLY A 20 -8.77 -10.57 -0.53
N LEU A 21 -7.77 -10.54 0.37
CA LEU A 21 -7.72 -9.56 1.47
C LEU A 21 -7.34 -8.14 1.03
N LYS A 22 -6.93 -7.92 -0.23
CA LYS A 22 -6.68 -6.55 -0.75
C LYS A 22 -7.96 -5.71 -0.74
N VAL A 23 -9.14 -6.34 -0.68
CA VAL A 23 -10.45 -5.68 -0.61
C VAL A 23 -10.66 -4.85 0.67
N ALA A 24 -9.79 -4.98 1.68
CA ALA A 24 -9.72 -3.99 2.76
C ALA A 24 -9.45 -2.57 2.23
N PHE A 25 -8.77 -2.44 1.09
CA PHE A 25 -8.55 -1.17 0.41
C PHE A 25 -9.88 -0.58 -0.06
N GLN A 26 -10.76 -1.41 -0.63
CA GLN A 26 -12.08 -1.00 -1.06
C GLN A 26 -12.89 -0.45 0.11
N ALA A 27 -12.77 -1.02 1.31
CA ALA A 27 -13.45 -0.50 2.49
C ALA A 27 -13.03 0.95 2.81
N GLY A 28 -11.75 1.27 2.65
CA GLY A 28 -11.26 2.65 2.76
C GLY A 28 -11.79 3.58 1.67
N VAL A 29 -11.90 3.07 0.43
CA VAL A 29 -12.53 3.83 -0.66
C VAL A 29 -14.01 4.09 -0.37
N LEU A 30 -14.74 3.09 0.16
CA LEU A 30 -16.15 3.22 0.52
C LEU A 30 -16.38 4.27 1.61
N GLN A 31 -15.49 4.37 2.61
CA GLN A 31 -15.55 5.46 3.59
C GLN A 31 -15.55 6.83 2.91
N VAL A 32 -14.68 7.04 1.92
CA VAL A 32 -14.60 8.32 1.24
C VAL A 32 -15.77 8.52 0.28
N TRP A 33 -16.04 7.53 -0.58
CA TRP A 33 -17.08 7.66 -1.60
C TRP A 33 -18.48 7.79 -0.99
N LEU A 34 -18.82 7.00 0.02
CA LEU A 34 -20.15 7.02 0.63
C LEU A 34 -20.30 8.17 1.62
N ASP A 35 -19.32 8.37 2.52
CA ASP A 35 -19.50 9.25 3.67
C ASP A 35 -18.92 10.66 3.46
N GLU A 36 -17.74 10.78 2.82
CA GLU A 36 -17.08 12.08 2.62
C GLU A 36 -17.55 12.79 1.34
N ALA A 37 -17.73 12.03 0.25
CA ALA A 37 -18.19 12.52 -1.06
C ALA A 37 -19.71 12.45 -1.23
N GLY A 38 -20.42 11.76 -0.32
CA GLY A 38 -21.87 11.61 -0.37
C GLY A 38 -22.40 10.89 -1.62
N LEU A 39 -21.59 10.02 -2.25
CA LEU A 39 -22.00 9.29 -3.44
C LEU A 39 -23.02 8.21 -3.09
N THR A 40 -24.07 8.14 -3.89
CA THR A 40 -25.09 7.09 -3.82
C THR A 40 -25.07 6.23 -5.07
N PHE A 41 -25.32 4.93 -4.92
CA PHE A 41 -25.34 3.97 -6.02
C PHE A 41 -26.72 3.31 -6.13
N ASP A 42 -27.19 3.14 -7.37
CA ASP A 42 -28.50 2.55 -7.68
C ASP A 42 -28.42 1.03 -7.89
N ASP A 43 -27.21 0.49 -8.08
CA ASP A 43 -26.91 -0.94 -8.17
C ASP A 43 -25.50 -1.20 -7.62
N ALA A 44 -25.17 -2.43 -7.28
CA ALA A 44 -23.82 -2.80 -6.87
C ALA A 44 -23.46 -4.24 -7.28
N ASP A 45 -22.19 -4.49 -7.59
CA ASP A 45 -21.70 -5.81 -7.96
C ASP A 45 -20.46 -6.18 -7.15
N GLY A 46 -20.33 -7.47 -6.80
CA GLY A 46 -19.20 -7.97 -6.03
C GLY A 46 -18.78 -9.38 -6.44
N ALA A 47 -17.47 -9.60 -6.52
CA ALA A 47 -16.88 -10.90 -6.77
C ALA A 47 -15.74 -11.17 -5.78
N SER A 48 -15.50 -12.44 -5.45
CA SER A 48 -14.47 -12.84 -4.48
C SER A 48 -14.55 -12.01 -3.20
N GLY A 49 -13.43 -11.60 -2.62
CA GLY A 49 -13.39 -10.78 -1.40
C GLY A 49 -14.27 -9.52 -1.44
N GLY A 50 -14.58 -8.98 -2.63
CA GLY A 50 -15.46 -7.81 -2.78
C GLY A 50 -16.88 -8.07 -2.26
N VAL A 51 -17.32 -9.33 -2.25
CA VAL A 51 -18.62 -9.72 -1.70
C VAL A 51 -18.74 -9.47 -0.21
N PHE A 52 -17.64 -9.40 0.53
CA PHE A 52 -17.67 -9.05 1.96
C PHE A 52 -18.09 -7.59 2.17
N ASN A 53 -17.46 -6.67 1.42
CA ASN A 53 -17.83 -5.26 1.44
C ASN A 53 -19.24 -5.06 0.89
N LEU A 54 -19.62 -5.81 -0.16
CA LEU A 54 -20.96 -5.76 -0.71
C LEU A 54 -22.03 -6.22 0.29
N ALA A 55 -21.79 -7.30 1.04
CA ALA A 55 -22.73 -7.78 2.05
C ALA A 55 -22.95 -6.74 3.16
N MET A 56 -21.87 -6.12 3.64
CA MET A 56 -21.95 -5.04 4.63
C MET A 56 -22.65 -3.78 4.09
N TYR A 57 -22.37 -3.41 2.84
CA TYR A 57 -23.05 -2.31 2.14
C TYR A 57 -24.56 -2.60 1.99
N CYS A 58 -24.91 -3.80 1.53
CA CYS A 58 -26.30 -4.21 1.31
C CYS A 58 -27.14 -4.23 2.59
N GLN A 59 -26.56 -4.46 3.78
CA GLN A 59 -27.31 -4.30 5.03
C GLN A 59 -27.40 -2.85 5.52
N GLY A 60 -26.80 -1.90 4.80
CA GLY A 60 -26.85 -0.48 5.11
C GLY A 60 -25.86 -0.05 6.18
N LEU A 61 -24.67 -0.67 6.23
CA LEU A 61 -23.54 -0.07 6.96
C LEU A 61 -23.01 1.13 6.18
N THR A 62 -22.60 2.18 6.90
CA THR A 62 -21.87 3.34 6.36
C THR A 62 -20.49 2.92 5.86
N GLY A 63 -19.86 3.74 5.00
CA GLY A 63 -18.51 3.45 4.50
C GLY A 63 -17.50 3.31 5.64
N ARG A 64 -17.65 4.11 6.69
CA ARG A 64 -16.82 4.11 7.90
C ARG A 64 -17.00 2.86 8.74
N GLU A 65 -18.24 2.41 8.96
CA GLU A 65 -18.49 1.13 9.64
C GLU A 65 -17.87 -0.04 8.89
N ILE A 66 -17.96 -0.04 7.54
CA ILE A 66 -17.29 -1.03 6.69
C ILE A 66 -15.77 -0.96 6.88
N ALA A 67 -15.18 0.23 6.78
CA ALA A 67 -13.74 0.45 6.98
C ALA A 67 -13.26 0.01 8.37
N ASP A 68 -14.01 0.32 9.42
CA ASP A 68 -13.66 0.00 10.81
C ASP A 68 -13.77 -1.50 11.10
N ASN A 69 -14.72 -2.19 10.47
CA ASN A 69 -14.79 -3.65 10.51
C ASN A 69 -13.51 -4.32 10.00
N TRP A 70 -12.83 -3.71 9.02
CA TRP A 70 -11.51 -4.16 8.55
C TRP A 70 -10.36 -3.67 9.45
N ARG A 71 -10.35 -2.39 9.87
CA ARG A 71 -9.28 -1.82 10.73
C ARG A 71 -9.20 -2.49 12.10
N LEU A 72 -10.34 -2.81 12.68
CA LEU A 72 -10.46 -3.30 14.04
C LEU A 72 -10.45 -4.83 14.12
N GLY A 73 -10.80 -5.51 13.03
CA GLY A 73 -10.78 -6.97 12.93
C GLY A 73 -9.38 -7.57 13.08
N ASP A 74 -9.28 -8.71 13.77
CA ASP A 74 -8.05 -9.52 13.80
C ASP A 74 -8.13 -10.61 12.71
N PRO A 75 -7.34 -10.53 11.62
CA PRO A 75 -7.41 -11.49 10.51
C PRO A 75 -7.10 -12.93 10.95
N LYS A 76 -6.36 -13.13 12.05
CA LYS A 76 -6.06 -14.47 12.60
C LYS A 76 -7.31 -15.19 13.10
N ARG A 77 -8.39 -14.46 13.39
CA ARG A 77 -9.67 -15.02 13.79
C ARG A 77 -10.44 -15.62 12.62
N GLY A 78 -10.12 -15.27 11.37
CA GLY A 78 -10.85 -15.71 10.18
C GLY A 78 -10.36 -17.01 9.54
N ILE A 79 -9.08 -17.36 9.68
CA ILE A 79 -8.49 -18.48 8.92
C ILE A 79 -8.11 -19.65 9.85
N ALA A 80 -8.54 -20.85 9.48
CA ALA A 80 -8.15 -22.10 10.14
C ALA A 80 -7.44 -23.03 9.15
N PRO A 81 -6.29 -23.65 9.52
CA PRO A 81 -5.70 -24.72 8.73
C PRO A 81 -6.69 -25.88 8.56
N ASN A 82 -6.77 -26.45 7.36
CA ASN A 82 -7.60 -27.62 7.10
C ASN A 82 -6.88 -28.91 7.54
N TRP A 83 -6.67 -29.10 8.85
CA TRP A 83 -5.87 -30.23 9.37
C TRP A 83 -6.37 -31.60 8.88
N ARG A 84 -7.69 -31.79 8.78
CA ARG A 84 -8.29 -33.04 8.26
C ARG A 84 -8.04 -33.26 6.76
N GLY A 85 -7.88 -32.20 5.99
CA GLY A 85 -7.49 -32.28 4.58
C GLY A 85 -5.98 -32.48 4.40
N LEU A 86 -5.18 -31.77 5.21
CA LEU A 86 -3.72 -31.74 5.11
C LEU A 86 -3.05 -33.10 5.38
N VAL A 87 -3.69 -34.02 6.13
CA VAL A 87 -3.20 -35.41 6.27
C VAL A 87 -3.11 -36.16 4.94
N ARG A 88 -3.78 -35.69 3.88
CA ARG A 88 -3.70 -36.24 2.52
C ARG A 88 -2.48 -35.72 1.73
N GLY A 89 -1.64 -34.90 2.36
CA GLY A 89 -0.41 -34.36 1.77
C GLY A 89 -0.67 -33.62 0.46
N PRO A 90 -0.03 -33.99 -0.66
CA PRO A 90 -0.23 -33.32 -1.95
C PRO A 90 -1.66 -33.47 -2.51
N PHE A 91 -2.46 -34.39 -1.97
CA PHE A 91 -3.87 -34.58 -2.33
C PHE A 91 -4.83 -33.90 -1.36
N ALA A 92 -4.34 -32.97 -0.53
CA ALA A 92 -5.19 -32.16 0.33
C ALA A 92 -6.17 -31.33 -0.51
N PRO A 93 -7.47 -31.31 -0.16
CA PRO A 93 -8.48 -30.57 -0.93
C PRO A 93 -8.30 -29.05 -0.83
N SER A 94 -7.76 -28.56 0.28
CA SER A 94 -7.44 -27.15 0.51
C SER A 94 -6.43 -26.96 1.66
N LEU A 95 -5.75 -25.81 1.69
CA LEU A 95 -4.85 -25.42 2.78
C LEU A 95 -5.61 -24.95 4.03
N PHE A 96 -6.70 -24.22 3.82
CA PHE A 96 -7.48 -23.56 4.86
C PHE A 96 -8.97 -23.86 4.74
N THR A 97 -9.73 -23.46 5.77
CA THR A 97 -11.20 -23.46 5.77
C THR A 97 -11.74 -22.09 6.17
N LEU A 98 -12.96 -21.79 5.70
CA LEU A 98 -13.69 -20.56 6.03
C LEU A 98 -14.62 -20.71 7.25
N GLU A 99 -14.55 -21.84 7.97
CA GLU A 99 -15.32 -22.10 9.19
C GLU A 99 -15.10 -21.07 10.30
N ARG A 100 -13.92 -20.44 10.30
CA ARG A 100 -13.59 -19.38 11.25
C ARG A 100 -14.12 -18.01 10.81
N TYR A 101 -14.27 -17.77 9.51
CA TYR A 101 -15.01 -16.61 9.01
C TYR A 101 -16.47 -16.66 9.48
N ARG A 102 -17.14 -17.81 9.27
CA ARG A 102 -18.52 -18.04 9.71
C ARG A 102 -18.72 -17.82 11.22
N ARG A 103 -17.82 -18.37 12.04
CA ARG A 103 -17.96 -18.31 13.51
C ARG A 103 -17.53 -17.01 14.15
N ASN A 104 -16.53 -16.33 13.58
CA ASN A 104 -15.87 -15.21 14.25
C ASN A 104 -15.96 -13.90 13.48
N VAL A 105 -15.84 -13.93 12.15
CA VAL A 105 -15.72 -12.71 11.34
C VAL A 105 -17.09 -12.19 10.94
N PHE A 106 -17.95 -13.02 10.35
CA PHE A 106 -19.30 -12.60 9.95
C PHE A 106 -20.13 -12.08 11.14
N PRO A 107 -20.09 -12.71 12.34
CA PRO A 107 -20.77 -12.16 13.51
C PRO A 107 -20.12 -10.87 14.03
N ALA A 108 -18.78 -10.74 13.97
CA ALA A 108 -18.10 -9.53 14.40
C ALA A 108 -18.39 -8.33 13.48
N TRP A 109 -18.58 -8.58 12.19
CA TRP A 109 -19.06 -7.59 11.23
C TRP A 109 -20.57 -7.32 11.33
N GLY A 110 -21.28 -8.10 12.15
CA GLY A 110 -22.73 -7.98 12.31
C GLY A 110 -23.50 -8.34 11.04
N LEU A 111 -23.02 -9.31 10.25
CA LEU A 111 -23.73 -9.74 9.05
C LEU A 111 -25.10 -10.33 9.41
N ASP A 112 -26.16 -9.72 8.87
CA ASP A 112 -27.54 -10.16 9.08
C ASP A 112 -28.19 -10.48 7.74
N TRP A 113 -28.32 -11.77 7.45
CA TRP A 113 -28.88 -12.28 6.20
C TRP A 113 -30.34 -11.84 5.97
N THR A 114 -31.12 -11.64 7.04
CA THR A 114 -32.50 -11.17 6.93
C THR A 114 -32.51 -9.71 6.51
N ARG A 115 -31.65 -8.89 7.12
CA ARG A 115 -31.48 -7.48 6.76
C ARG A 115 -30.94 -7.32 5.34
N ILE A 116 -29.95 -8.13 4.93
CA ILE A 116 -29.41 -8.14 3.57
C ILE A 116 -30.52 -8.51 2.56
N ARG A 117 -31.29 -9.58 2.81
CA ARG A 117 -32.40 -9.99 1.93
C ARG A 117 -33.51 -8.94 1.83
N ALA A 118 -33.75 -8.19 2.91
CA ALA A 118 -34.82 -7.22 3.01
C ALA A 118 -34.40 -5.78 2.63
N SER A 119 -33.12 -5.53 2.32
CA SER A 119 -32.62 -4.16 2.18
C SER A 119 -33.18 -3.40 0.98
N GLY A 120 -33.67 -4.12 -0.03
CA GLY A 120 -34.14 -3.54 -1.29
C GLY A 120 -33.04 -2.88 -2.12
N HIS A 121 -31.76 -2.97 -1.70
CA HIS A 121 -30.63 -2.44 -2.47
C HIS A 121 -30.36 -3.37 -3.64
N PRO A 122 -30.49 -2.91 -4.91
CA PRO A 122 -30.14 -3.74 -6.05
C PRO A 122 -28.64 -4.08 -5.98
N ALA A 123 -28.33 -5.38 -6.00
CA ALA A 123 -26.95 -5.83 -6.03
C ALA A 123 -26.81 -7.24 -6.62
N THR A 124 -25.58 -7.61 -6.98
CA THR A 124 -25.22 -8.91 -7.55
C THR A 124 -23.97 -9.51 -6.89
N PHE A 125 -24.10 -10.75 -6.43
CA PHE A 125 -23.03 -11.57 -5.84
C PHE A 125 -22.64 -12.67 -6.83
N ASN A 126 -21.34 -12.79 -7.11
CA ASN A 126 -20.84 -13.68 -8.16
C ASN A 126 -20.11 -14.91 -7.58
N ALA A 127 -20.50 -16.10 -8.02
CA ALA A 127 -19.78 -17.35 -7.78
C ALA A 127 -19.78 -18.21 -9.05
N TYR A 128 -18.77 -19.05 -9.25
CA TYR A 128 -18.74 -19.98 -10.39
C TYR A 128 -19.33 -21.33 -10.00
N ASN A 129 -20.40 -21.75 -10.69
CA ASN A 129 -20.95 -23.09 -10.56
C ASN A 129 -20.13 -24.05 -11.43
N PHE A 130 -19.24 -24.78 -10.77
CA PHE A 130 -18.34 -25.74 -11.40
C PHE A 130 -19.10 -26.95 -11.96
N SER A 131 -20.14 -27.43 -11.28
CA SER A 131 -20.97 -28.55 -11.77
C SER A 131 -21.66 -28.25 -13.10
N ARG A 132 -21.97 -26.99 -13.37
CA ARG A 132 -22.73 -26.54 -14.56
C ARG A 132 -21.89 -25.74 -15.55
N ASN A 133 -20.60 -25.51 -15.25
CA ASN A 133 -19.70 -24.67 -16.04
C ASN A 133 -20.27 -23.29 -16.40
N ARG A 134 -20.81 -22.58 -15.41
CA ARG A 134 -21.37 -21.24 -15.63
C ARG A 134 -21.17 -20.32 -14.45
N LEU A 135 -21.04 -19.02 -14.74
CA LEU A 135 -21.17 -17.98 -13.72
C LEU A 135 -22.59 -18.00 -13.15
N THR A 136 -22.69 -17.95 -11.83
CA THR A 136 -23.95 -17.81 -11.11
C THR A 136 -23.96 -16.46 -10.42
N VAL A 137 -24.98 -15.67 -10.72
CA VAL A 137 -25.24 -14.37 -10.12
C VAL A 137 -26.44 -14.51 -9.19
N ARG A 138 -26.29 -14.12 -7.93
CA ARG A 138 -27.41 -14.05 -6.96
C ARG A 138 -27.63 -12.61 -6.51
N GLU A 139 -28.91 -12.25 -6.39
CA GLU A 139 -29.34 -10.99 -5.79
C GLU A 139 -29.47 -11.13 -4.26
N PRO A 140 -29.42 -10.02 -3.48
CA PRO A 140 -29.55 -10.04 -2.03
C PRO A 140 -30.69 -10.89 -1.51
N ALA A 141 -31.86 -10.86 -2.15
CA ALA A 141 -33.06 -11.61 -1.78
C ALA A 141 -32.85 -13.14 -1.72
N SER A 142 -31.87 -13.65 -2.47
CA SER A 142 -31.51 -15.08 -2.57
C SER A 142 -30.17 -15.40 -1.90
N LEU A 143 -29.59 -14.44 -1.16
CA LEU A 143 -28.31 -14.60 -0.50
C LEU A 143 -28.45 -15.34 0.83
N ASP A 144 -27.53 -16.26 1.05
CA ASP A 144 -27.29 -16.97 2.30
C ASP A 144 -25.78 -17.02 2.57
N GLU A 145 -25.43 -17.48 3.78
CA GLU A 145 -24.03 -17.59 4.20
C GLU A 145 -23.23 -18.54 3.31
N ASP A 146 -23.85 -19.62 2.82
CA ASP A 146 -23.20 -20.63 2.00
C ASP A 146 -22.77 -20.08 0.64
N PHE A 147 -23.63 -19.28 0.01
CA PHE A 147 -23.31 -18.63 -1.25
C PHE A 147 -22.26 -17.53 -1.06
N LEU A 148 -22.29 -16.78 0.05
CA LEU A 148 -21.24 -15.80 0.34
C LEU A 148 -19.88 -16.49 0.50
N VAL A 149 -19.83 -17.62 1.21
CA VAL A 149 -18.61 -18.43 1.33
C VAL A 149 -18.21 -19.03 0.00
N ALA A 150 -19.15 -19.50 -0.81
CA ALA A 150 -18.87 -20.04 -2.14
C ALA A 150 -18.20 -19.00 -3.06
N ALA A 151 -18.67 -17.75 -2.99
CA ALA A 151 -18.13 -16.64 -3.77
C ALA A 151 -16.67 -16.31 -3.46
N VAL A 152 -16.15 -16.71 -2.28
CA VAL A 152 -14.75 -16.53 -1.85
C VAL A 152 -13.97 -17.84 -1.72
N SER A 153 -14.57 -18.96 -2.14
CA SER A 153 -13.94 -20.29 -2.08
C SER A 153 -12.94 -20.47 -3.20
N LEU A 154 -11.76 -19.86 -3.03
CA LEU A 154 -10.67 -19.92 -3.98
C LEU A 154 -10.01 -21.33 -3.96
N PRO A 155 -10.01 -22.08 -5.07
CA PRO A 155 -9.39 -23.41 -5.19
C PRO A 155 -7.97 -23.48 -4.63
N VAL A 156 -7.52 -24.62 -4.10
CA VAL A 156 -6.25 -24.79 -3.35
C VAL A 156 -6.26 -24.13 -1.97
N TRP A 157 -6.80 -22.93 -1.82
CA TRP A 157 -6.81 -22.20 -0.55
C TRP A 157 -7.98 -22.61 0.34
N PHE A 158 -9.18 -22.71 -0.24
CA PHE A 158 -10.42 -23.05 0.44
C PHE A 158 -11.16 -24.16 -0.32
N PRO A 159 -11.92 -25.01 0.39
CA PRO A 159 -12.70 -26.04 -0.27
C PRO A 159 -13.85 -25.41 -1.07
N PRO A 160 -14.31 -26.06 -2.16
CA PRO A 160 -15.55 -25.67 -2.82
C PRO A 160 -16.74 -25.83 -1.86
N VAL A 161 -17.81 -25.10 -2.13
CA VAL A 161 -19.07 -25.20 -1.37
C VAL A 161 -20.10 -25.94 -2.21
N VAL A 162 -20.83 -26.87 -1.61
CA VAL A 162 -21.93 -27.57 -2.28
C VAL A 162 -23.25 -26.92 -1.86
N ILE A 163 -23.98 -26.40 -2.83
CA ILE A 163 -25.30 -25.77 -2.64
C ILE A 163 -26.27 -26.45 -3.57
N ASP A 164 -27.36 -27.01 -3.02
CA ASP A 164 -28.39 -27.75 -3.77
C ASP A 164 -27.82 -28.86 -4.68
N GLY A 165 -26.73 -29.50 -4.26
CA GLY A 165 -26.05 -30.57 -5.00
C GLY A 165 -25.07 -30.11 -6.09
N ASP A 166 -25.01 -28.82 -6.40
CA ASP A 166 -24.03 -28.24 -7.32
C ASP A 166 -22.78 -27.75 -6.56
N THR A 167 -21.61 -27.88 -7.19
CA THR A 167 -20.32 -27.45 -6.62
C THR A 167 -20.00 -26.03 -7.06
N TYR A 168 -19.69 -25.16 -6.11
CA TYR A 168 -19.36 -23.75 -6.34
C TYR A 168 -17.94 -23.41 -5.87
N ILE A 169 -17.30 -22.52 -6.61
CA ILE A 169 -16.00 -21.91 -6.31
C ILE A 169 -16.04 -20.41 -6.59
N ASP A 170 -14.97 -19.72 -6.19
CA ASP A 170 -14.76 -18.30 -6.48
C ASP A 170 -14.85 -18.01 -8.00
N ALA A 171 -15.47 -16.87 -8.34
CA ALA A 171 -15.70 -16.42 -9.72
C ALA A 171 -14.47 -15.80 -10.40
N VAL A 172 -13.38 -15.50 -9.68
CA VAL A 172 -12.21 -14.76 -10.20
C VAL A 172 -11.58 -15.32 -11.50
N TYR A 173 -11.76 -16.61 -11.78
CA TYR A 173 -11.25 -17.23 -13.02
C TYR A 173 -12.04 -16.82 -14.27
N ILE A 174 -13.27 -16.32 -14.07
CA ILE A 174 -14.21 -15.96 -15.13
C ILE A 174 -14.48 -14.46 -15.11
N THR A 175 -14.74 -13.90 -13.93
CA THR A 175 -14.97 -12.47 -13.73
C THR A 175 -14.56 -12.03 -12.33
N ASP A 176 -13.69 -11.02 -12.27
CA ASP A 176 -13.36 -10.28 -11.05
C ASP A 176 -14.26 -9.07 -10.85
N ALA A 177 -14.97 -8.61 -11.89
CA ALA A 177 -15.87 -7.46 -11.86
C ALA A 177 -16.92 -7.64 -12.95
N ASN A 178 -18.19 -7.83 -12.59
CA ASN A 178 -19.23 -8.18 -13.54
C ASN A 178 -19.89 -6.93 -14.15
N LEU A 179 -19.09 -6.15 -14.88
CA LEU A 179 -19.55 -4.92 -15.54
C LEU A 179 -20.69 -5.18 -16.53
N GLU A 180 -20.65 -6.32 -17.22
CA GLU A 180 -21.68 -6.70 -18.20
C GLU A 180 -23.04 -6.88 -17.53
N GLU A 181 -23.08 -7.52 -16.36
CA GLU A 181 -24.31 -7.65 -15.59
C GLU A 181 -24.83 -6.30 -15.08
N ALA A 182 -23.96 -5.41 -14.62
CA ALA A 182 -24.36 -4.06 -14.22
C ALA A 182 -24.96 -3.26 -15.40
N ILE A 183 -24.35 -3.34 -16.60
CA ILE A 183 -24.89 -2.72 -17.82
C ILE A 183 -26.24 -3.35 -18.19
N ARG A 184 -26.36 -4.68 -18.12
CA ARG A 184 -27.60 -5.41 -18.41
C ARG A 184 -28.74 -5.00 -17.47
N ARG A 185 -28.40 -4.66 -16.21
CA ARG A 185 -29.30 -4.15 -15.18
C ARG A 185 -29.57 -2.65 -15.30
N GLY A 186 -29.07 -2.00 -16.35
CA GLY A 186 -29.39 -0.64 -16.72
C GLY A 186 -28.44 0.42 -16.17
N ALA A 187 -27.26 0.06 -15.66
CA ALA A 187 -26.27 1.06 -15.24
C ALA A 187 -25.79 1.87 -16.45
N ASP A 188 -25.62 3.17 -16.24
CA ASP A 188 -25.04 4.13 -17.19
C ASP A 188 -23.64 4.57 -16.74
N GLU A 189 -23.38 4.59 -15.43
CA GLU A 189 -22.07 4.84 -14.84
C GLU A 189 -21.60 3.61 -14.04
N LEU A 190 -20.39 3.13 -14.33
CA LEU A 190 -19.74 2.02 -13.63
C LEU A 190 -18.59 2.56 -12.78
N TRP A 191 -18.75 2.54 -11.47
CA TRP A 191 -17.77 3.01 -10.50
C TRP A 191 -16.96 1.85 -9.97
N VAL A 192 -15.76 1.66 -10.51
CA VAL A 192 -14.95 0.45 -10.32
C VAL A 192 -13.78 0.69 -9.38
N ILE A 193 -13.68 -0.13 -8.33
CA ILE A 193 -12.51 -0.18 -7.46
C ILE A 193 -11.66 -1.40 -7.84
N TRP A 194 -10.50 -1.18 -8.46
CA TRP A 194 -9.67 -2.23 -9.04
C TRP A 194 -8.30 -2.34 -8.37
N THR A 195 -8.07 -3.43 -7.65
CA THR A 195 -6.79 -3.73 -6.95
C THR A 195 -6.03 -4.93 -7.51
N VAL A 196 -6.49 -5.46 -8.65
CA VAL A 196 -5.83 -6.56 -9.37
C VAL A 196 -4.62 -5.96 -10.11
N SER A 197 -3.43 -6.52 -9.88
CA SER A 197 -2.18 -5.98 -10.44
C SER A 197 -2.25 -5.96 -11.96
N ARG A 198 -1.85 -4.84 -12.56
CA ARG A 198 -1.68 -4.68 -14.02
C ARG A 198 -0.21 -4.53 -14.41
N GLN A 199 0.69 -4.77 -13.46
CA GLN A 199 2.13 -4.76 -13.72
C GLN A 199 2.49 -5.80 -14.77
N ARG A 200 3.23 -5.38 -15.80
CA ARG A 200 3.71 -6.26 -16.89
C ARG A 200 5.01 -6.98 -16.49
N VAL A 201 5.06 -7.48 -15.26
CA VAL A 201 6.24 -8.11 -14.66
C VAL A 201 5.91 -9.56 -14.32
N TRP A 202 6.56 -10.51 -14.99
CA TRP A 202 6.42 -11.93 -14.68
C TRP A 202 7.27 -12.30 -13.46
N ARG A 203 6.64 -12.90 -12.44
CA ARG A 203 7.32 -13.40 -11.23
C ARG A 203 7.37 -14.93 -11.24
N ALA A 204 8.55 -15.49 -10.99
CA ALA A 204 8.74 -16.93 -10.86
C ALA A 204 8.23 -17.46 -9.51
N GLY A 205 7.92 -18.76 -9.44
CA GLY A 205 7.52 -19.47 -8.23
C GLY A 205 6.02 -19.78 -8.17
N PHE A 206 5.69 -20.93 -7.56
CA PHE A 206 4.34 -21.51 -7.56
C PHE A 206 3.25 -20.53 -7.11
N LEU A 207 3.42 -19.89 -5.94
CA LEU A 207 2.43 -18.96 -5.39
C LEU A 207 2.24 -17.72 -6.26
N ALA A 208 3.34 -17.14 -6.75
CA ALA A 208 3.28 -15.96 -7.61
C ALA A 208 2.62 -16.30 -8.95
N GLN A 209 2.95 -17.43 -9.55
CA GLN A 209 2.35 -17.88 -10.81
C GLN A 209 0.86 -18.19 -10.65
N TYR A 210 0.47 -18.83 -9.54
CA TYR A 210 -0.93 -19.10 -9.23
C TYR A 210 -1.79 -17.81 -9.22
N PHE A 211 -1.35 -16.76 -8.52
CA PHE A 211 -2.07 -15.48 -8.51
C PHE A 211 -1.96 -14.75 -9.84
N GLN A 212 -0.82 -14.79 -10.54
CA GLN A 212 -0.67 -14.18 -11.87
C GLN A 212 -1.63 -14.79 -12.91
N VAL A 213 -1.98 -16.08 -12.80
CA VAL A 213 -2.99 -16.70 -13.67
C VAL A 213 -4.37 -16.07 -13.43
N ILE A 214 -4.74 -15.86 -12.17
CA ILE A 214 -6.00 -15.18 -11.80
C ILE A 214 -5.97 -13.74 -12.31
N GLU A 215 -4.90 -13.00 -12.02
CA GLU A 215 -4.73 -11.61 -12.48
C GLU A 215 -4.78 -11.51 -14.01
N THR A 216 -4.23 -12.49 -14.74
CA THR A 216 -4.28 -12.54 -16.20
C THR A 216 -5.72 -12.75 -16.70
N ALA A 217 -6.47 -13.67 -16.09
CA ALA A 217 -7.87 -13.91 -16.44
C ALA A 217 -8.73 -12.67 -16.17
N ALA A 218 -8.60 -12.08 -14.98
CA ALA A 218 -9.29 -10.88 -14.53
C ALA A 218 -9.01 -9.68 -15.46
N ASN A 219 -7.74 -9.34 -15.65
CA ASN A 219 -7.33 -8.22 -16.51
C ASN A 219 -7.73 -8.44 -17.97
N GLY A 220 -7.62 -9.67 -18.47
CA GLY A 220 -8.02 -10.02 -19.83
C GLY A 220 -9.52 -9.84 -20.06
N HIS A 221 -10.35 -10.28 -19.11
CA HIS A 221 -11.81 -10.09 -19.18
C HIS A 221 -12.18 -8.61 -19.05
N PHE A 222 -11.61 -7.92 -18.06
CA PHE A 222 -11.86 -6.51 -17.82
C PHE A 222 -11.52 -5.65 -19.04
N GLN A 223 -10.35 -5.86 -19.66
CA GLN A 223 -9.96 -5.13 -20.86
C GLN A 223 -10.93 -5.38 -22.04
N ARG A 224 -11.35 -6.63 -22.28
CA ARG A 224 -12.33 -6.93 -23.34
C ARG A 224 -13.65 -6.17 -23.12
N MET A 225 -14.06 -6.00 -21.87
CA MET A 225 -15.27 -5.25 -21.55
C MET A 225 -15.09 -3.75 -21.79
N LEU A 226 -13.95 -3.18 -21.39
CA LEU A 226 -13.63 -1.79 -21.69
C LEU A 226 -13.60 -1.53 -23.19
N ASP A 227 -13.05 -2.45 -23.99
CA ASP A 227 -13.01 -2.33 -25.45
C ASP A 227 -14.43 -2.37 -26.05
N ARG A 228 -15.31 -3.25 -25.55
CA ARG A 228 -16.74 -3.28 -25.94
C ARG A 228 -17.46 -1.99 -25.58
N ILE A 229 -17.25 -1.46 -24.37
CA ILE A 229 -17.83 -0.18 -23.93
C ILE A 229 -17.32 0.98 -24.80
N ALA A 230 -16.02 1.02 -25.11
CA ALA A 230 -15.46 2.06 -25.98
C ALA A 230 -16.04 1.99 -27.40
N ALA A 231 -16.15 0.79 -27.97
CA ALA A 231 -16.77 0.58 -29.27
C ALA A 231 -18.26 0.97 -29.28
N ASN A 232 -19.00 0.60 -28.23
CA ASN A 232 -20.37 1.02 -28.04
C ASN A 232 -20.49 2.56 -27.99
N ASN A 233 -19.69 3.22 -27.16
CA ASN A 233 -19.75 4.66 -26.96
C ASN A 233 -19.40 5.44 -28.24
N ALA A 234 -18.48 4.91 -29.06
CA ALA A 234 -18.14 5.49 -30.36
C ALA A 234 -19.29 5.43 -31.37
N LEU A 235 -20.20 4.45 -31.24
CA LEU A 235 -21.36 4.26 -32.11
C LEU A 235 -22.65 4.91 -31.57
N GLY A 236 -22.65 5.41 -30.33
CA GLY A 236 -23.81 6.02 -29.68
C GLY A 236 -24.99 5.04 -29.56
N GLU A 237 -26.18 5.48 -29.96
CA GLU A 237 -27.41 4.65 -29.93
C GLU A 237 -27.33 3.39 -30.80
N LYS A 238 -26.41 3.34 -31.77
CA LYS A 238 -26.18 2.16 -32.63
C LYS A 238 -25.16 1.20 -32.03
N GLY A 239 -24.58 1.54 -30.88
CA GLY A 239 -23.64 0.70 -30.15
C GLY A 239 -24.32 -0.53 -29.55
N GLU A 240 -23.50 -1.48 -29.11
CA GLU A 240 -23.93 -2.76 -28.54
C GLU A 240 -24.96 -2.61 -27.41
N PHE A 241 -24.79 -1.60 -26.54
CA PHE A 241 -25.63 -1.35 -25.37
C PHE A 241 -26.72 -0.29 -25.62
N GLY A 242 -26.75 0.30 -26.83
CA GLY A 242 -27.75 1.27 -27.26
C GLY A 242 -27.74 2.61 -26.52
N ARG A 243 -26.75 2.84 -25.64
CA ARG A 243 -26.60 4.06 -24.84
C ARG A 243 -25.15 4.25 -24.41
N HIS A 244 -24.79 5.46 -24.01
CA HIS A 244 -23.45 5.73 -23.47
C HIS A 244 -23.27 5.07 -22.11
N ILE A 245 -22.13 4.41 -21.91
CA ILE A 245 -21.73 3.79 -20.64
C ILE A 245 -20.42 4.44 -20.18
N GLU A 246 -20.44 5.14 -19.07
CA GLU A 246 -19.25 5.76 -18.47
C GLU A 246 -18.58 4.78 -17.50
N VAL A 247 -17.25 4.66 -17.56
CA VAL A 247 -16.47 3.87 -16.58
C VAL A 247 -15.60 4.81 -15.76
N LYS A 248 -15.87 4.89 -14.46
CA LYS A 248 -15.08 5.64 -13.48
C LYS A 248 -14.23 4.66 -12.68
N LEU A 249 -12.96 4.57 -13.07
CA LEU A 249 -12.02 3.59 -12.53
C LEU A 249 -11.10 4.23 -11.48
N LEU A 250 -11.14 3.72 -10.26
CA LEU A 250 -10.09 3.90 -9.26
C LEU A 250 -9.24 2.63 -9.23
N GLN A 251 -8.06 2.72 -9.84
CA GLN A 251 -7.11 1.61 -9.96
C GLN A 251 -5.88 1.89 -9.10
N GLU A 252 -5.53 0.96 -8.22
CA GLU A 252 -4.34 1.07 -7.38
C GLU A 252 -3.61 -0.26 -7.21
N GLU A 253 -2.28 -0.19 -7.14
CA GLU A 253 -1.44 -1.36 -6.92
C GLU A 253 -1.33 -1.67 -5.42
N VAL A 254 -2.07 -2.69 -4.97
CA VAL A 254 -1.92 -3.22 -3.60
C VAL A 254 -1.00 -4.45 -3.65
N PRO A 255 0.13 -4.45 -2.93
CA PRO A 255 1.11 -5.54 -3.00
C PRO A 255 0.54 -6.95 -2.77
N LEU A 256 1.05 -7.93 -3.53
CA LEU A 256 0.60 -9.35 -3.49
C LEU A 256 0.64 -9.98 -2.09
N HIS A 257 1.57 -9.58 -1.22
CA HIS A 257 1.70 -10.16 0.12
C HIS A 257 0.49 -9.85 1.02
N TYR A 258 -0.36 -8.88 0.65
CA TYR A 258 -1.62 -8.61 1.34
C TYR A 258 -2.69 -9.67 1.09
N LEU A 259 -2.58 -10.48 0.02
CA LEU A 259 -3.51 -11.60 -0.25
C LEU A 259 -3.53 -12.65 0.86
N VAL A 260 -2.44 -12.72 1.65
CA VAL A 260 -2.23 -13.72 2.71
C VAL A 260 -1.78 -13.08 4.02
N THR A 261 -2.11 -11.80 4.25
CA THR A 261 -1.68 -11.12 5.48
C THR A 261 -2.54 -11.50 6.69
N PHE A 262 -1.89 -11.81 7.82
CA PHE A 262 -2.56 -12.16 9.08
C PHE A 262 -2.31 -11.11 10.18
N SER A 263 -2.01 -9.86 9.80
CA SER A 263 -1.71 -8.77 10.74
C SER A 263 -2.78 -7.70 10.67
N ARG A 264 -3.38 -7.40 11.82
CA ARG A 264 -4.38 -6.33 11.95
C ARG A 264 -3.86 -4.99 11.46
N ASP A 265 -2.66 -4.59 11.87
CA ASP A 265 -2.06 -3.31 11.43
C ASP A 265 -1.89 -3.24 9.91
N ARG A 266 -1.56 -4.37 9.27
CA ARG A 266 -1.45 -4.44 7.81
C ARG A 266 -2.80 -4.25 7.12
N VAL A 267 -3.87 -4.83 7.67
CA VAL A 267 -5.23 -4.62 7.15
C VAL A 267 -5.67 -3.18 7.36
N ALA A 268 -5.46 -2.61 8.55
CA ALA A 268 -5.77 -1.22 8.83
C ALA A 268 -5.02 -0.25 7.91
N GLU A 269 -3.75 -0.53 7.60
CA GLU A 269 -2.98 0.28 6.66
C GLU A 269 -3.55 0.19 5.24
N VAL A 270 -3.93 -1.00 4.77
CA VAL A 270 -4.54 -1.15 3.45
C VAL A 270 -5.86 -0.39 3.36
N VAL A 271 -6.67 -0.36 4.42
CA VAL A 271 -7.86 0.52 4.50
C VAL A 271 -7.45 1.99 4.36
N ASN A 272 -6.44 2.44 5.11
CA ASN A 272 -5.99 3.84 5.08
C ASN A 272 -5.36 4.23 3.74
N MET A 273 -4.71 3.29 3.03
CA MET A 273 -4.30 3.47 1.64
C MET A 273 -5.51 3.74 0.74
N GLY A 274 -6.60 2.98 0.92
CA GLY A 274 -7.87 3.18 0.22
C GLY A 274 -8.48 4.56 0.44
N VAL A 275 -8.49 5.03 1.69
CA VAL A 275 -8.96 6.39 2.04
C VAL A 275 -8.14 7.45 1.31
N ARG A 276 -6.81 7.38 1.38
CA ARG A 276 -5.93 8.37 0.73
C ARG A 276 -6.09 8.35 -0.79
N ALA A 277 -6.12 7.17 -1.40
CA ALA A 277 -6.30 7.03 -2.83
C ALA A 277 -7.65 7.58 -3.30
N ALA A 278 -8.73 7.30 -2.56
CA ALA A 278 -10.06 7.81 -2.89
C ALA A 278 -10.15 9.33 -2.78
N ARG A 279 -9.57 9.94 -1.74
CA ARG A 279 -9.51 11.42 -1.60
C ARG A 279 -8.74 12.05 -2.77
N SER A 280 -7.57 11.51 -3.11
CA SER A 280 -6.77 11.97 -4.25
C SER A 280 -7.53 11.80 -5.58
N TRP A 281 -8.22 10.67 -5.75
CA TRP A 281 -9.02 10.39 -6.93
C TRP A 281 -10.22 11.34 -7.05
N CYS A 282 -10.94 11.60 -5.95
CA CYS A 282 -12.04 12.58 -5.90
C CYS A 282 -11.55 13.98 -6.28
N ALA A 283 -10.42 14.42 -5.70
CA ALA A 283 -9.81 15.71 -6.05
C ALA A 283 -9.45 15.81 -7.54
N ALA A 284 -8.84 14.76 -8.11
CA ALA A 284 -8.50 14.71 -9.53
C ALA A 284 -9.72 14.71 -10.46
N ASN A 285 -10.88 14.26 -9.98
CA ASN A 285 -12.13 14.20 -10.73
C ASN A 285 -13.12 15.32 -10.36
N GLY A 286 -12.69 16.34 -9.60
CA GLY A 286 -13.53 17.48 -9.22
C GLY A 286 -14.70 17.13 -8.32
N ILE A 287 -14.60 16.04 -7.55
CA ILE A 287 -15.61 15.61 -6.58
C ILE A 287 -15.24 16.20 -5.23
N GLU A 288 -16.11 17.05 -4.69
CA GLU A 288 -15.93 17.60 -3.36
C GLU A 288 -16.01 16.50 -2.30
N VAL A 289 -15.06 16.53 -1.37
CA VAL A 289 -15.03 15.65 -0.20
C VAL A 289 -15.06 16.52 1.04
N THR A 290 -15.94 16.20 1.97
CA THR A 290 -15.91 16.75 3.32
C THR A 290 -15.32 15.68 4.21
N PRO A 291 -14.06 15.82 4.67
CA PRO A 291 -13.47 14.84 5.57
C PRO A 291 -14.36 14.72 6.80
N VAL A 292 -14.96 13.54 6.99
CA VAL A 292 -15.54 13.18 8.28
C VAL A 292 -14.36 13.07 9.24
N ASP A 293 -14.44 13.75 10.39
CA ASP A 293 -13.36 13.90 11.38
C ASP A 293 -12.45 12.66 11.38
N GLU A 294 -11.17 12.89 11.10
CA GLU A 294 -10.16 11.85 11.27
C GLU A 294 -10.22 11.45 12.74
N ASP A 295 -10.86 10.31 13.06
CA ASP A 295 -10.41 9.58 14.23
C ASP A 295 -8.94 9.29 13.92
N ASP A 296 -8.10 10.02 14.63
CA ASP A 296 -6.66 9.84 14.78
C ASP A 296 -6.41 8.40 15.23
N THR A 297 -6.54 7.46 14.30
CA THR A 297 -5.71 6.27 14.30
C THR A 297 -4.45 6.64 13.55
N GLY A 298 -3.76 7.68 14.01
CA GLY A 298 -2.36 7.92 13.67
C GLY A 298 -1.59 6.61 13.77
N PRO A 299 -0.47 6.49 13.05
CA PRO A 299 0.22 5.21 12.93
C PRO A 299 0.48 4.63 14.30
N ARG A 300 -0.16 3.49 14.60
CA ARG A 300 -0.13 2.84 15.91
C ARG A 300 1.28 2.50 16.38
N THR A 301 2.24 2.48 15.46
CA THR A 301 3.64 2.21 15.73
C THR A 301 4.49 3.37 15.27
N ARG A 302 5.45 3.79 16.09
CA ARG A 302 6.46 4.79 15.73
C ARG A 302 7.82 4.23 16.07
N LEU A 303 8.81 4.41 15.21
CA LEU A 303 10.19 4.06 15.52
C LEU A 303 11.09 5.22 15.17
N ALA A 304 12.00 5.56 16.08
CA ALA A 304 13.00 6.57 15.85
C ALA A 304 14.38 6.05 16.22
N PHE A 305 15.39 6.47 15.48
CA PHE A 305 16.79 6.27 15.84
C PHE A 305 17.59 7.53 15.52
N THR A 306 18.74 7.69 16.19
CA THR A 306 19.62 8.84 16.02
C THR A 306 20.91 8.42 15.33
N GLU A 307 21.24 9.11 14.25
CA GLU A 307 22.49 8.94 13.53
C GLU A 307 23.38 10.18 13.69
N LYS A 308 24.69 9.95 13.79
CA LYS A 308 25.71 11.01 13.78
C LYS A 308 26.78 10.65 12.76
N MET A 309 27.07 11.58 11.86
CA MET A 309 28.16 11.43 10.90
C MET A 309 29.02 12.68 10.89
N HIS A 310 30.31 12.52 10.63
CA HIS A 310 31.27 13.61 10.53
C HIS A 310 32.30 13.33 9.43
N GLY A 311 32.89 14.37 8.87
CA GLY A 311 33.87 14.22 7.82
C GLY A 311 34.29 15.57 7.26
N TRP A 312 34.69 15.54 5.99
CA TRP A 312 35.34 16.66 5.34
C TRP A 312 34.55 17.11 4.12
N PHE A 313 34.56 18.42 3.88
CA PHE A 313 33.76 19.08 2.85
C PHE A 313 34.56 20.20 2.21
N SER A 314 34.36 20.48 0.92
CA SER A 314 34.95 21.65 0.26
C SER A 314 33.92 22.36 -0.61
N PHE A 315 33.94 23.69 -0.52
CA PHE A 315 33.17 24.57 -1.40
C PHE A 315 33.67 24.52 -2.84
N GLY A 316 32.76 24.72 -3.79
CA GLY A 316 33.03 24.77 -5.22
C GLY A 316 33.39 23.43 -5.87
N GLU A 317 33.36 22.34 -5.10
CA GLU A 317 33.64 20.99 -5.59
C GLU A 317 32.34 20.23 -5.85
N THR A 318 32.29 19.47 -6.95
CA THR A 318 31.12 18.67 -7.35
C THR A 318 31.30 17.18 -7.07
N ASP A 319 32.56 16.71 -7.01
CA ASP A 319 32.92 15.34 -6.64
C ASP A 319 33.11 15.21 -5.12
N PRO A 320 32.29 14.38 -4.44
CA PRO A 320 32.38 14.19 -2.99
C PRO A 320 33.76 13.76 -2.48
N ARG A 321 34.47 12.88 -3.20
CA ARG A 321 35.76 12.32 -2.73
C ARG A 321 36.86 13.37 -2.80
N ARG A 322 36.91 14.13 -3.89
CA ARG A 322 37.80 15.29 -4.04
C ARG A 322 37.47 16.37 -3.01
N GLY A 323 36.18 16.66 -2.82
CA GLY A 323 35.71 17.61 -1.80
C GLY A 323 36.15 17.22 -0.39
N ALA A 324 36.12 15.93 -0.05
CA ALA A 324 36.62 15.43 1.23
C ALA A 324 38.14 15.55 1.38
N SER A 325 38.91 15.26 0.32
CA SER A 325 40.37 15.40 0.35
C SER A 325 40.78 16.86 0.57
N LEU A 326 40.23 17.78 -0.24
CA LEU A 326 40.53 19.22 -0.13
C LEU A 326 40.00 19.80 1.18
N GLY A 327 38.83 19.37 1.63
CA GLY A 327 38.25 19.78 2.91
C GLY A 327 39.15 19.40 4.08
N ARG A 328 39.78 18.23 4.04
CA ARG A 328 40.75 17.79 5.05
C ARG A 328 41.99 18.68 5.05
N ASP A 329 42.54 18.97 3.88
CA ASP A 329 43.75 19.82 3.75
C ASP A 329 43.47 21.26 4.21
N ARG A 330 42.23 21.74 4.04
CA ARG A 330 41.77 23.09 4.41
C ARG A 330 41.14 23.18 5.81
N GLY A 331 40.97 22.05 6.52
CA GLY A 331 40.34 22.02 7.83
C GLY A 331 38.83 22.31 7.84
N ILE A 332 38.12 22.09 6.73
CA ILE A 332 36.69 22.35 6.60
C ILE A 332 35.90 21.08 6.97
N GLY A 333 35.51 21.02 8.24
CA GLY A 333 34.68 19.95 8.79
C GLY A 333 33.20 20.10 8.45
N LEU A 334 32.53 18.98 8.24
CA LEU A 334 31.08 18.89 8.15
C LEU A 334 30.60 17.72 9.02
N ALA A 335 29.55 17.94 9.80
CA ALA A 335 28.95 16.91 10.63
C ALA A 335 27.44 17.09 10.71
N PHE A 336 26.72 16.04 11.10
CA PHE A 336 25.32 16.17 11.50
C PHE A 336 24.99 15.27 12.68
N ARG A 337 23.88 15.59 13.33
CA ARG A 337 23.13 14.66 14.16
C ARG A 337 21.67 14.70 13.73
N LEU A 338 21.15 13.55 13.29
CA LEU A 338 19.77 13.41 12.83
C LEU A 338 19.03 12.42 13.70
N THR A 339 17.78 12.72 14.00
CA THR A 339 16.80 11.76 14.49
C THR A 339 15.85 11.44 13.34
N ILE A 340 15.94 10.21 12.84
CA ILE A 340 15.12 9.67 11.77
C ILE A 340 13.91 9.03 12.44
N THR A 341 12.71 9.41 11.99
CA THR A 341 11.44 8.96 12.57
C THR A 341 10.57 8.32 11.51
N MET A 342 10.14 7.10 11.80
CA MET A 342 9.20 6.31 11.02
C MET A 342 7.85 6.32 11.73
N ASP A 343 6.89 7.00 11.13
CA ASP A 343 5.51 6.98 11.57
C ASP A 343 4.80 5.83 10.85
N GLY A 344 4.65 4.71 11.55
CA GLY A 344 4.15 3.44 11.05
C GLY A 344 5.28 2.54 10.55
N VAL A 345 5.89 1.75 11.43
CA VAL A 345 7.02 0.89 11.03
C VAL A 345 6.61 -0.13 9.98
N ASN A 346 5.40 -0.69 10.07
CA ASN A 346 4.92 -1.62 9.05
C ASN A 346 4.73 -0.93 7.68
N ARG A 347 4.25 0.32 7.64
CA ARG A 347 4.20 1.11 6.39
C ARG A 347 5.62 1.27 5.85
N PHE A 348 6.52 1.74 6.71
CA PHE A 348 7.92 1.98 6.35
C PHE A 348 8.60 0.73 5.80
N LEU A 349 8.32 -0.47 6.31
CA LEU A 349 8.94 -1.73 5.83
C LEU A 349 8.36 -2.24 4.50
N LEU A 350 7.23 -1.70 4.05
CA LEU A 350 6.47 -2.23 2.90
C LEU A 350 6.41 -1.26 1.73
N ASP A 351 6.62 0.03 1.98
CA ASP A 351 6.78 1.07 0.97
C ASP A 351 8.13 0.87 0.26
N PRO A 352 8.21 0.63 -1.06
CA PRO A 352 9.48 0.48 -1.77
C PRO A 352 10.44 1.67 -1.62
N LEU A 353 9.92 2.85 -1.28
CA LEU A 353 10.71 4.04 -1.02
C LEU A 353 11.22 4.11 0.42
N HIS A 354 10.65 3.33 1.36
CA HIS A 354 10.95 3.31 2.79
C HIS A 354 11.20 4.74 3.33
N GLU A 355 10.27 5.66 3.11
CA GLU A 355 10.42 7.08 3.46
C GLU A 355 10.16 7.33 4.96
N ALA A 356 11.02 8.16 5.57
CA ALA A 356 10.93 8.60 6.97
C ALA A 356 11.20 10.10 7.09
N SER A 357 10.69 10.70 8.16
CA SER A 357 10.95 12.11 8.48
C SER A 357 12.28 12.25 9.23
N VAL A 358 12.89 13.43 9.11
CA VAL A 358 14.17 13.75 9.74
C VAL A 358 14.09 15.05 10.52
N SER A 359 14.77 15.09 11.65
CA SER A 359 14.98 16.29 12.45
C SER A 359 16.39 16.28 13.00
N GLY A 360 16.95 17.44 13.35
CA GLY A 360 18.30 17.50 13.91
C GLY A 360 19.06 18.75 13.51
N TRP A 361 20.38 18.62 13.37
CA TRP A 361 21.25 19.71 12.99
C TRP A 361 22.42 19.26 12.12
N ILE A 362 22.90 20.19 11.31
CA ILE A 362 24.16 20.13 10.57
C ILE A 362 25.15 21.05 11.29
N HIS A 363 26.44 20.72 11.26
CA HIS A 363 27.50 21.55 11.81
C HIS A 363 28.61 21.74 10.79
N CYS A 364 28.89 22.99 10.45
CA CYS A 364 29.99 23.39 9.58
C CYS A 364 30.41 24.82 9.96
N GLU A 365 31.62 25.00 10.48
CA GLU A 365 32.11 26.31 10.92
C GLU A 365 32.05 27.35 9.79
N ALA A 366 32.39 26.95 8.57
CA ALA A 366 32.37 27.83 7.40
C ALA A 366 30.95 28.28 6.97
N LEU A 367 29.89 27.61 7.44
CA LEU A 367 28.49 27.98 7.19
C LEU A 367 27.82 28.64 8.39
N GLY A 368 28.57 28.90 9.48
CA GLY A 368 28.04 29.53 10.70
C GLY A 368 27.86 28.60 11.91
N GLY A 369 28.58 27.48 11.95
CA GLY A 369 28.59 26.59 13.11
C GLY A 369 27.45 25.59 13.08
N ARG A 370 26.60 25.54 14.12
CA ARG A 370 25.50 24.55 14.24
C ARG A 370 24.18 25.08 13.68
N LEU A 371 23.72 24.46 12.60
CA LEU A 371 22.57 24.88 11.80
C LEU A 371 21.42 23.87 11.94
N PRO A 372 20.21 24.29 12.36
CA PRO A 372 19.08 23.38 12.52
C PRO A 372 18.56 22.89 11.16
N VAL A 373 18.21 21.61 11.09
CA VAL A 373 17.44 21.07 9.96
C VAL A 373 16.00 21.50 10.13
N THR A 374 15.47 22.24 9.16
CA THR A 374 14.11 22.83 9.20
C THR A 374 13.05 21.87 8.67
N SER A 375 13.42 21.04 7.69
CA SER A 375 12.60 19.98 7.12
C SER A 375 13.48 19.03 6.32
N GLY A 376 12.96 17.87 5.91
CA GLY A 376 13.71 16.93 5.11
C GLY A 376 13.07 15.56 5.03
N GLY A 377 13.72 14.66 4.30
CA GLY A 377 13.32 13.26 4.17
C GLY A 377 14.53 12.33 4.23
N PHE A 378 14.24 11.07 4.58
CA PHE A 378 15.18 9.97 4.56
C PHE A 378 14.54 8.76 3.91
N ASN A 379 15.28 8.06 3.05
CA ASN A 379 14.84 6.81 2.45
C ASN A 379 15.86 5.73 2.75
N LEU A 380 15.40 4.59 3.27
CA LEU A 380 16.26 3.45 3.60
C LEU A 380 16.26 2.43 2.46
N PHE A 381 17.43 1.94 2.04
CA PHE A 381 17.54 0.77 1.13
C PHE A 381 16.57 0.76 -0.07
N VAL A 382 16.50 1.86 -0.79
CA VAL A 382 15.73 1.96 -2.04
C VAL A 382 16.46 1.14 -3.11
N GLN A 383 15.77 0.16 -3.68
CA GLN A 383 16.32 -0.71 -4.71
C GLN A 383 16.56 0.08 -6.01
N GLN A 384 17.73 -0.08 -6.60
CA GLN A 384 18.12 0.62 -7.84
C GLN A 384 18.01 -0.30 -9.07
N ASP A 385 18.27 -1.60 -8.90
CA ASP A 385 18.19 -2.59 -9.97
C ASP A 385 17.85 -4.00 -9.45
N VAL A 386 17.70 -4.94 -10.39
CA VAL A 386 17.36 -6.35 -10.11
C VAL A 386 18.53 -7.11 -9.46
N THR A 387 19.74 -6.55 -9.45
CA THR A 387 20.97 -7.22 -8.96
C THR A 387 21.21 -7.04 -7.46
N GLY A 388 20.31 -6.36 -6.75
CA GLY A 388 20.41 -6.16 -5.29
C GLY A 388 21.13 -4.87 -4.89
N HIS A 389 21.43 -3.98 -5.83
CA HIS A 389 21.98 -2.66 -5.51
C HIS A 389 20.93 -1.78 -4.81
N GLN A 390 21.26 -1.29 -3.62
CA GLN A 390 20.39 -0.46 -2.80
C GLN A 390 21.06 0.87 -2.46
N ARG A 391 20.25 1.90 -2.23
CA ARG A 391 20.73 3.21 -1.78
C ARG A 391 19.94 3.73 -0.60
N MET A 392 20.62 4.50 0.24
CA MET A 392 19.97 5.31 1.27
C MET A 392 20.08 6.79 0.89
N TYR A 393 18.96 7.51 0.92
CA TYR A 393 18.89 8.91 0.52
C TYR A 393 18.63 9.81 1.72
N TYR A 394 19.28 10.97 1.73
CA TYR A 394 19.13 12.02 2.72
C TYR A 394 18.84 13.31 1.97
N ARG A 395 17.79 14.03 2.38
CA ARG A 395 17.49 15.37 1.90
C ARG A 395 17.21 16.25 3.11
N LEU A 396 18.11 17.19 3.40
CA LEU A 396 18.04 18.02 4.60
C LEU A 396 17.98 19.49 4.20
N HIS A 397 16.90 20.17 4.55
CA HIS A 397 16.75 21.60 4.35
C HIS A 397 17.27 22.36 5.57
N PHE A 398 18.13 23.34 5.36
CA PHE A 398 18.70 24.18 6.40
C PHE A 398 19.03 25.57 5.84
N ALA A 399 19.39 26.51 6.70
CA ALA A 399 19.89 27.81 6.27
C ALA A 399 21.28 28.06 6.86
N ASP A 400 22.12 28.80 6.15
CA ASP A 400 23.40 29.30 6.69
C ASP A 400 23.17 30.42 7.72
N SER A 401 24.24 30.92 8.35
CA SER A 401 24.15 32.02 9.32
C SER A 401 23.64 33.35 8.74
N ALA A 402 23.68 33.52 7.42
CA ALA A 402 23.14 34.69 6.73
C ALA A 402 21.66 34.52 6.33
N GLY A 403 21.07 33.34 6.55
CA GLY A 403 19.69 33.02 6.24
C GLY A 403 19.45 32.52 4.82
N HIS A 404 20.51 32.21 4.05
CA HIS A 404 20.33 31.65 2.72
C HIS A 404 19.84 30.20 2.82
N PRO A 405 18.76 29.81 2.11
CA PRO A 405 18.26 28.45 2.12
C PRO A 405 19.23 27.52 1.37
N LEU A 406 19.50 26.36 1.95
CA LEU A 406 20.41 25.34 1.44
C LEU A 406 19.80 23.95 1.60
N THR A 407 20.17 23.04 0.71
CA THR A 407 19.82 21.61 0.80
C THR A 407 21.07 20.75 0.85
N LEU A 408 21.21 19.92 1.88
CA LEU A 408 22.18 18.84 1.89
C LEU A 408 21.53 17.57 1.33
N LEU A 409 22.06 17.11 0.21
CA LEU A 409 21.72 15.81 -0.38
C LEU A 409 22.80 14.80 -0.03
N GLY A 410 22.40 13.62 0.45
CA GLY A 410 23.30 12.55 0.85
C GLY A 410 22.91 11.21 0.27
N VAL A 411 23.90 10.41 -0.16
CA VAL A 411 23.71 9.04 -0.65
C VAL A 411 24.67 8.08 0.02
N LYS A 412 24.13 6.97 0.52
CA LYS A 412 24.92 5.77 0.81
C LYS A 412 24.65 4.75 -0.29
N ASP A 413 25.72 4.20 -0.85
CA ASP A 413 25.67 3.18 -1.89
C ASP A 413 25.89 1.83 -1.20
N VAL A 414 24.91 0.92 -1.31
CA VAL A 414 24.90 -0.37 -0.61
C VAL A 414 24.85 -1.46 -1.67
N ARG A 415 25.97 -2.17 -1.88
CA ARG A 415 26.09 -3.20 -2.93
C ARG A 415 25.92 -4.57 -2.31
N ASP A 416 25.26 -5.46 -3.04
CA ASP A 416 24.77 -6.75 -2.52
C ASP A 416 25.90 -7.63 -1.94
N GLY A 417 25.65 -8.24 -0.77
CA GLY A 417 26.59 -9.16 -0.13
C GLY A 417 26.35 -9.39 1.36
N ALA A 418 25.68 -10.51 1.69
CA ALA A 418 25.55 -11.01 3.06
C ALA A 418 26.92 -11.11 3.77
N GLY A 419 27.18 -10.23 4.77
CA GLY A 419 28.41 -10.27 5.56
C GLY A 419 28.86 -8.93 6.14
N LEU A 420 30.17 -8.83 6.44
CA LEU A 420 30.84 -7.66 7.01
C LEU A 420 30.84 -6.42 6.08
N ASP A 421 30.61 -6.59 4.77
CA ASP A 421 30.60 -5.50 3.78
C ASP A 421 29.41 -4.52 3.94
N LEU A 422 28.30 -4.97 4.53
CA LEU A 422 27.18 -4.09 4.90
C LEU A 422 27.60 -2.97 5.86
N TRP A 423 28.64 -3.18 6.67
CA TRP A 423 29.13 -2.19 7.62
C TRP A 423 29.94 -1.09 6.91
N SER A 424 30.80 -1.44 5.96
CA SER A 424 31.56 -0.43 5.19
C SER A 424 30.64 0.44 4.32
N ASP A 425 29.57 -0.15 3.80
CA ASP A 425 28.63 0.52 2.91
C ASP A 425 27.68 1.45 3.68
N THR A 426 27.24 1.05 4.87
CA THR A 426 26.41 1.89 5.73
C THR A 426 27.19 2.97 6.48
N THR A 427 28.53 2.90 6.50
CA THR A 427 29.37 3.86 7.24
C THR A 427 29.81 5.08 6.43
N THR A 428 29.64 5.07 5.11
CA THR A 428 30.12 6.14 4.22
C THR A 428 28.94 6.85 3.56
N LEU A 429 28.87 8.18 3.71
CA LEU A 429 27.86 9.02 3.09
C LEU A 429 28.52 10.05 2.17
N PHE A 430 28.15 10.02 0.89
CA PHE A 430 28.55 11.02 -0.09
C PHE A 430 27.55 12.17 -0.06
N VAL A 431 28.03 13.39 0.15
CA VAL A 431 27.15 14.56 0.31
C VAL A 431 27.44 15.66 -0.70
N ARG A 432 26.40 16.39 -1.07
CA ARG A 432 26.45 17.65 -1.82
C ARG A 432 25.54 18.67 -1.15
N ILE A 433 25.94 19.94 -1.19
CA ILE A 433 25.11 21.05 -0.75
C ILE A 433 24.70 21.87 -1.98
N LEU A 434 23.41 22.14 -2.10
CA LEU A 434 22.80 22.92 -3.19
C LEU A 434 22.15 24.19 -2.62
N PRO A 435 22.05 25.28 -3.39
CA PRO A 435 21.28 26.45 -3.03
C PRO A 435 19.78 26.16 -3.10
N GLY A 436 19.00 26.81 -2.23
CA GLY A 436 17.56 26.63 -2.13
C GLY A 436 17.14 25.36 -1.40
N HIS A 437 15.83 25.24 -1.17
CA HIS A 437 15.20 24.01 -0.69
C HIS A 437 14.71 23.19 -1.88
N VAL A 438 15.38 22.07 -2.17
CA VAL A 438 15.06 21.20 -3.30
C VAL A 438 13.90 20.28 -2.91
N VAL A 439 12.82 20.28 -3.68
CA VAL A 439 11.68 19.37 -3.50
C VAL A 439 11.63 18.31 -4.61
N PRO A 440 11.14 17.09 -4.36
CA PRO A 440 10.96 16.08 -5.41
C PRO A 440 9.95 16.54 -6.47
N ALA A 441 10.16 16.16 -7.74
CA ALA A 441 9.19 16.42 -8.80
C ALA A 441 7.90 15.59 -8.61
N LEU A 442 6.74 16.23 -8.79
CA LEU A 442 5.40 15.64 -8.57
C LEU A 442 4.92 14.73 -9.72
N ASP A 443 5.63 14.71 -10.86
CA ASP A 443 5.23 14.01 -12.09
C ASP A 443 5.81 12.60 -12.23
N GLY A 444 6.48 12.10 -11.19
CA GLY A 444 7.11 10.77 -11.19
C GLY A 444 8.35 10.66 -12.08
N SER A 445 8.81 11.74 -12.73
CA SER A 445 10.10 11.74 -13.44
C SER A 445 11.30 11.68 -12.49
N ASP A 446 11.07 12.06 -11.22
CA ASP A 446 12.04 12.05 -10.13
C ASP A 446 11.60 11.14 -8.97
N LEU A 447 11.13 9.93 -9.33
CA LEU A 447 10.55 8.88 -8.46
C LEU A 447 11.34 8.52 -7.18
N HIS A 448 12.58 9.01 -7.04
CA HIS A 448 13.46 8.73 -5.92
C HIS A 448 14.13 9.99 -5.33
N GLY A 449 13.76 11.20 -5.80
CA GLY A 449 14.51 12.43 -5.52
C GLY A 449 15.96 12.38 -6.05
N THR A 450 16.23 11.50 -7.01
CA THR A 450 17.56 11.13 -7.50
C THR A 450 18.03 11.95 -8.69
N ALA A 451 17.15 12.57 -9.47
CA ALA A 451 17.53 13.46 -10.57
C ALA A 451 18.34 14.64 -10.02
N SER A 452 18.02 15.15 -8.84
CA SER A 452 18.84 16.18 -8.18
C SER A 452 20.20 15.68 -7.63
N ILE A 453 20.40 14.36 -7.49
CA ILE A 453 21.65 13.79 -6.96
C ILE A 453 22.58 13.29 -8.07
N GLY A 454 22.02 12.86 -9.21
CA GLY A 454 22.77 12.36 -10.37
C GLY A 454 22.82 13.30 -11.58
N SER A 455 21.89 14.26 -11.70
CA SER A 455 21.77 15.16 -12.85
C SER A 455 21.68 16.65 -12.48
N ALA A 456 22.11 17.04 -11.27
CA ALA A 456 22.32 18.45 -10.98
C ALA A 456 23.43 18.97 -11.92
N GLU A 457 23.07 19.92 -12.78
CA GLU A 457 24.01 20.69 -13.59
C GLU A 457 25.14 21.23 -12.68
N PRO A 458 26.43 21.14 -13.09
CA PRO A 458 27.57 21.53 -12.27
C PRO A 458 27.48 22.94 -11.67
N ASP A 459 26.77 23.84 -12.35
CA ASP A 459 26.68 25.26 -12.04
C ASP A 459 25.85 25.58 -10.77
N GLY A 460 25.17 24.58 -10.18
CA GLY A 460 24.32 24.74 -9.00
C GLY A 460 24.85 24.13 -7.69
N ILE A 461 26.05 23.56 -7.63
CA ILE A 461 26.56 22.90 -6.41
C ILE A 461 27.40 23.86 -5.56
N VAL A 462 27.00 24.09 -4.30
CA VAL A 462 27.75 24.90 -3.33
C VAL A 462 29.04 24.20 -2.90
N GLY A 463 28.99 22.88 -2.76
CA GLY A 463 30.16 22.06 -2.49
C GLY A 463 29.81 20.61 -2.25
N ALA A 464 30.83 19.78 -2.06
CA ALA A 464 30.70 18.34 -1.88
C ALA A 464 31.67 17.81 -0.82
N GLY A 465 31.37 16.64 -0.27
CA GLY A 465 32.19 16.02 0.76
C GLY A 465 31.81 14.57 1.07
N VAL A 466 32.55 13.96 2.00
CA VAL A 466 32.28 12.61 2.49
C VAL A 466 32.19 12.64 4.00
N LEU A 467 31.06 12.17 4.52
CA LEU A 467 30.85 11.94 5.95
C LEU A 467 31.03 10.45 6.25
N ARG A 468 31.57 10.16 7.43
CA ARG A 468 31.75 8.80 7.92
C ARG A 468 31.20 8.65 9.33
N LEU A 469 30.84 7.42 9.67
CA LEU A 469 30.62 6.96 11.03
C LEU A 469 31.53 5.76 11.29
N THR A 470 32.04 5.61 12.51
CA THR A 470 32.85 4.44 12.85
C THR A 470 31.95 3.25 13.19
N PRO A 471 32.42 2.00 13.10
CA PRO A 471 31.64 0.84 13.56
C PRO A 471 31.14 0.97 15.02
N LEU A 472 31.92 1.61 15.90
CA LEU A 472 31.51 1.88 17.28
C LEU A 472 30.36 2.90 17.35
N ASP A 473 30.37 3.91 16.48
CA ASP A 473 29.28 4.88 16.37
C ASP A 473 28.00 4.24 15.82
N LEU A 474 28.12 3.26 14.92
CA LEU A 474 26.99 2.47 14.45
C LEU A 474 26.37 1.62 15.58
N LEU A 475 27.19 0.93 16.38
CA LEU A 475 26.72 0.20 17.55
C LEU A 475 26.02 1.15 18.54
N ARG A 476 26.60 2.33 18.79
CA ARG A 476 25.94 3.36 19.62
C ARG A 476 24.61 3.81 19.03
N GLN A 477 24.51 3.99 17.72
CA GLN A 477 23.27 4.34 17.03
C GLN A 477 22.19 3.27 17.25
N LEU A 478 22.53 1.99 17.21
CA LEU A 478 21.56 0.91 17.50
C LEU A 478 20.97 1.03 18.91
N THR A 479 21.73 1.51 19.90
CA THR A 479 21.20 1.75 21.26
C THR A 479 20.25 2.96 21.35
N THR A 480 20.17 3.78 20.29
CA THR A 480 19.23 4.93 20.22
C THR A 480 17.88 4.58 19.62
N VAL A 481 17.70 3.34 19.15
CA VAL A 481 16.40 2.88 18.62
C VAL A 481 15.35 2.98 19.73
N ARG A 482 14.27 3.69 19.46
CA ARG A 482 13.11 3.83 20.33
C ARG A 482 11.88 3.47 19.53
N ALA A 483 11.09 2.52 20.02
CA ALA A 483 9.84 2.11 19.40
C ALA A 483 8.68 2.40 20.34
N HIS A 484 7.60 2.94 19.80
CA HIS A 484 6.31 3.12 20.44
C HIS A 484 5.29 2.21 19.74
N ALA A 485 4.53 1.46 20.52
CA ALA A 485 3.43 0.62 20.05
C ALA A 485 2.41 0.43 21.18
N PRO A 486 1.14 0.05 20.89
CA PRO A 486 0.09 -0.05 21.90
C PRO A 486 0.35 -1.13 22.95
N THR A 487 1.05 -2.20 22.58
CA THR A 487 1.39 -3.30 23.49
C THR A 487 2.89 -3.59 23.52
N ALA A 488 3.36 -4.15 24.64
CA ALA A 488 4.78 -4.52 24.80
C ALA A 488 5.22 -5.58 23.77
N THR A 489 4.33 -6.53 23.42
CA THR A 489 4.57 -7.56 22.40
C THR A 489 4.70 -6.95 21.01
N GLU A 490 3.84 -6.00 20.65
CA GLU A 490 3.93 -5.29 19.36
C GLU A 490 5.18 -4.44 19.28
N ARG A 491 5.58 -3.76 20.37
CA ARG A 491 6.81 -2.98 20.41
C ARG A 491 8.05 -3.86 20.17
N ALA A 492 8.11 -5.03 20.80
CA ALA A 492 9.21 -5.99 20.58
C ALA A 492 9.25 -6.48 19.13
N GLU A 493 8.09 -6.78 18.55
CA GLU A 493 7.97 -7.20 17.15
C GLU A 493 8.39 -6.09 16.17
N VAL A 494 8.03 -4.83 16.45
CA VAL A 494 8.42 -3.66 15.67
C VAL A 494 9.93 -3.48 15.64
N VAL A 495 10.58 -3.53 16.81
CA VAL A 495 12.03 -3.46 16.93
C VAL A 495 12.69 -4.62 16.17
N ARG A 496 12.16 -5.85 16.33
CA ARG A 496 12.67 -7.04 15.65
C ARG A 496 12.60 -6.91 14.12
N ARG A 497 11.46 -6.47 13.58
CA ARG A 497 11.27 -6.33 12.13
C ARG A 497 12.15 -5.23 11.53
N PHE A 498 12.21 -4.07 12.19
CA PHE A 498 13.13 -3.01 11.78
C PHE A 498 14.58 -3.49 11.83
N GLY A 499 14.95 -4.17 12.91
CA GLY A 499 16.26 -4.77 13.07
C GLY A 499 16.64 -5.76 11.96
N GLN A 500 15.71 -6.63 11.57
CA GLN A 500 15.90 -7.55 10.44
C GLN A 500 16.05 -6.82 9.10
N LEU A 501 15.31 -5.74 8.86
CA LEU A 501 15.49 -4.93 7.65
C LEU A 501 16.86 -4.24 7.68
N PHE A 502 17.23 -3.63 8.80
CA PHE A 502 18.42 -2.78 8.92
C PHE A 502 19.74 -3.59 8.97
N LEU A 503 19.74 -4.74 9.66
CA LEU A 503 20.95 -5.55 9.92
C LEU A 503 20.93 -6.92 9.24
N GLY A 504 19.84 -7.30 8.57
CA GLY A 504 19.71 -8.62 7.93
C GLY A 504 19.98 -9.77 8.91
N LYS A 505 20.88 -10.69 8.52
CA LYS A 505 21.30 -11.85 9.33
C LYS A 505 22.07 -11.49 10.61
N LEU A 506 22.59 -10.27 10.74
CA LEU A 506 23.33 -9.85 11.92
C LEU A 506 22.41 -9.49 13.10
N TRP A 507 21.12 -9.27 12.84
CA TRP A 507 20.14 -9.00 13.89
C TRP A 507 20.15 -10.06 15.01
N ASP A 508 20.26 -11.33 14.64
CA ASP A 508 20.19 -12.44 15.59
C ASP A 508 21.38 -12.46 16.57
N VAL A 509 22.49 -11.81 16.23
CA VAL A 509 23.68 -11.66 17.08
C VAL A 509 23.53 -10.48 18.04
N TYR A 510 22.95 -9.37 17.58
CA TYR A 510 22.91 -8.09 18.32
C TYR A 510 21.60 -7.82 19.06
N ALA A 511 20.55 -8.63 18.85
CA ALA A 511 19.27 -8.47 19.52
C ALA A 511 19.41 -8.42 21.06
N GLN A 512 20.40 -9.09 21.65
CA GLN A 512 20.63 -9.08 23.10
C GLN A 512 21.05 -7.70 23.67
N GLU A 513 21.81 -6.89 22.92
CA GLU A 513 22.25 -5.57 23.36
C GLU A 513 21.18 -4.49 23.15
N VAL A 514 20.39 -4.59 22.07
CA VAL A 514 19.31 -3.64 21.76
C VAL A 514 18.08 -3.87 22.66
N LEU A 515 17.75 -5.13 22.95
CA LEU A 515 16.61 -5.49 23.80
C LEU A 515 16.87 -5.24 25.30
N SER A 516 18.12 -5.24 25.74
CA SER A 516 18.49 -4.93 27.14
C SER A 516 18.55 -3.43 27.44
N SER A 517 18.71 -2.58 26.40
CA SER A 517 18.87 -1.12 26.53
C SER A 517 17.63 -0.31 26.15
N SER A 518 16.59 -0.95 25.60
CA SER A 518 15.29 -0.33 25.34
C SER A 518 14.37 -0.50 26.56
N PRO A 519 13.80 0.57 27.14
CA PRO A 519 12.80 0.43 28.19
C PRO A 519 11.56 -0.28 27.61
N ILE A 520 11.33 -1.49 28.10
CA ILE A 520 10.02 -2.17 28.02
C ILE A 520 9.01 -1.32 28.83
#